data_AF-A0A351TAS3-F1
#
_entry.id   AF-A0A351TAS3-F1
#
_cell.length_a   1.000
_cell.length_b   1.000
_cell.length_c   1.000
_cell.angle_alpha   90.00
_cell.angle_beta   90.00
_cell.angle_gamma   90.00
#
_symmetry.space_group_name_H-M   'P 1'
#
loop_
_entity.id
_entity.type
_entity.pdbx_description
1 polymer ?
#
loop_
_entity_poly.entity_id
_entity_poly.type
_entity_poly.pdbx_seq_one_letter_code
_entity_poly.pdbx_strand_id
1 'polypeptide(L)'
;MKNNFLHDHNNLVTEHHIQQESKICENIFEILAHLAVFNPLITCIFPDVASLGAATYIAILPDKSSREHYINLHIKEIVKYFQKKENVKKFAQEVEKFYLEHKKALDKA
;
A
#
# COMPACT_ATOMS: atom_id res chain seq x y z
N MET A 1 -25.22 -51.74 19.58
CA MET A 1 -24.35 -51.14 18.53
C MET A 1 -24.27 -49.64 18.79
N LYS A 2 -23.11 -49.06 18.46
CA LYS A 2 -22.57 -47.78 18.93
C LYS A 2 -23.39 -46.54 18.56
N ASN A 3 -23.36 -45.57 19.49
CA ASN A 3 -23.75 -44.16 19.34
C ASN A 3 -23.16 -43.52 18.07
N ASN A 4 -23.87 -42.54 17.52
CA ASN A 4 -23.27 -41.35 16.89
C ASN A 4 -24.20 -40.14 17.12
N PHE A 5 -23.96 -39.47 18.25
CA PHE A 5 -24.10 -38.02 18.36
C PHE A 5 -22.95 -37.38 17.60
N LEU A 6 -23.20 -36.40 16.72
CA LEU A 6 -22.28 -35.36 16.25
C LEU A 6 -23.04 -34.57 15.17
N HIS A 7 -22.96 -33.24 15.04
CA HIS A 7 -22.61 -32.12 15.90
C HIS A 7 -22.92 -30.90 15.01
N ASP A 8 -23.29 -29.79 15.62
CA ASP A 8 -23.50 -28.48 14.99
C ASP A 8 -22.50 -28.18 13.86
N HIS A 9 -23.01 -27.93 12.66
CA HIS A 9 -22.27 -27.24 11.61
C HIS A 9 -22.20 -25.73 11.91
N ASN A 10 -21.61 -25.38 13.04
CA ASN A 10 -20.97 -24.09 13.25
C ASN A 10 -19.54 -24.21 12.73
N ASN A 11 -19.38 -24.20 11.40
CA ASN A 11 -18.06 -23.98 10.82
C ASN A 11 -17.72 -22.51 11.02
N LEU A 12 -17.10 -22.26 12.17
CA LEU A 12 -16.14 -21.20 12.41
C LEU A 12 -15.53 -20.73 11.08
N VAL A 13 -15.99 -19.57 10.63
CA VAL A 13 -15.14 -18.69 9.83
C VAL A 13 -13.97 -18.40 10.75
N THR A 14 -12.89 -19.17 10.58
CA THR A 14 -11.62 -18.90 11.22
C THR A 14 -11.28 -17.46 10.89
N GLU A 15 -11.38 -16.62 11.91
CA GLU A 15 -10.70 -15.35 12.02
C GLU A 15 -9.24 -15.62 11.68
N HIS A 16 -8.89 -15.53 10.39
CA HIS A 16 -7.52 -15.40 9.98
C HIS A 16 -7.07 -14.09 10.58
N HIS A 17 -6.47 -14.18 11.77
CA HIS A 17 -5.75 -13.11 12.40
C HIS A 17 -4.88 -12.48 11.32
N ILE A 18 -5.23 -11.26 10.93
CA ILE A 18 -4.31 -10.33 10.29
C ILE A 18 -3.30 -9.98 11.39
N GLN A 19 -2.44 -10.93 11.75
CA GLN A 19 -1.18 -10.60 12.38
C GLN A 19 -0.35 -9.94 11.29
N GLN A 20 -0.54 -8.62 11.15
CA GLN A 20 0.49 -7.77 10.57
C GLN A 20 1.69 -7.88 11.51
N GLU A 21 2.55 -8.85 11.27
CA GLU A 21 3.89 -8.82 11.82
C GLU A 21 4.49 -7.45 11.47
N SER A 22 5.00 -6.77 12.50
CA SER A 22 5.78 -5.55 12.35
C SER A 22 6.99 -5.85 11.46
N LYS A 23 6.85 -5.65 10.15
CA LYS A 23 7.95 -5.83 9.22
C LYS A 23 8.87 -4.62 9.34
N ILE A 24 10.06 -4.83 9.89
CA ILE A 24 11.15 -3.86 9.80
C ILE A 24 11.52 -3.79 8.32
N CYS A 25 11.40 -2.60 7.73
CA CYS A 25 11.90 -2.37 6.38
C CYS A 25 13.42 -2.27 6.45
N GLU A 26 14.14 -3.06 5.66
CA GLU A 26 15.60 -3.14 5.72
C GLU A 26 16.28 -1.97 4.98
N ASN A 27 15.56 -1.31 4.07
CA ASN A 27 16.08 -0.19 3.32
C ASN A 27 14.98 0.80 2.88
N ILE A 28 15.40 1.97 2.39
CA ILE A 28 14.50 3.05 1.96
C ILE A 28 13.67 2.67 0.72
N PHE A 29 14.19 1.81 -0.17
CA PHE A 29 13.45 1.38 -1.35
C PHE A 29 12.25 0.51 -0.98
N GLU A 30 12.39 -0.33 0.04
CA GLU A 30 11.30 -1.13 0.58
C GLU A 30 10.19 -0.25 1.17
N ILE A 31 10.56 0.81 1.90
CA ILE A 31 9.59 1.79 2.43
C ILE A 31 8.87 2.49 1.28
N LEU A 32 9.62 2.98 0.30
CA LEU A 32 9.06 3.70 -0.86
C LEU A 32 8.19 2.79 -1.75
N ALA A 33 8.47 1.49 -1.79
CA ALA A 33 7.71 0.50 -2.57
C ALA A 33 6.44 0.01 -1.87
N HIS A 34 6.23 0.36 -0.60
CA HIS A 34 4.98 0.08 0.09
C HIS A 34 3.84 0.86 -0.58
N LEU A 35 2.69 0.24 -0.85
CA LEU A 35 1.60 0.85 -1.63
C LEU A 35 1.13 2.20 -1.06
N ALA A 36 1.07 2.30 0.27
CA ALA A 36 0.69 3.52 0.97
C ALA A 36 1.67 4.69 0.78
N VAL A 37 2.88 4.41 0.30
CA VAL A 37 3.94 5.39 0.06
C VAL A 37 4.12 5.59 -1.45
N PHE A 38 4.17 4.48 -2.20
CA PHE A 38 4.35 4.45 -3.64
C PHE A 38 3.25 5.22 -4.38
N ASN A 39 1.97 5.00 -4.03
CA ASN A 39 0.86 5.64 -4.74
C ASN A 39 0.91 7.19 -4.58
N PRO A 40 0.98 7.73 -3.36
CA PRO A 40 1.21 9.16 -3.16
C PRO A 40 2.47 9.70 -3.87
N LEU A 41 3.57 8.93 -3.86
CA LEU A 41 4.83 9.33 -4.46
C LEU A 41 4.67 9.55 -5.97
N ILE A 42 4.08 8.58 -6.65
CA ILE A 42 3.85 8.64 -8.10
C ILE A 42 2.82 9.72 -8.44
N THR A 43 1.72 9.85 -7.70
CA THR A 43 0.74 10.92 -7.89
C THR A 43 1.36 12.31 -7.79
N CYS A 44 2.29 12.50 -6.85
CA CYS A 44 2.95 13.78 -6.62
C CYS A 44 3.96 14.16 -7.71
N ILE A 45 4.71 13.17 -8.23
CA ILE A 45 5.79 13.39 -9.19
C ILE A 45 5.26 13.37 -10.63
N PHE A 46 4.27 12.54 -10.91
CA PHE A 46 3.72 12.28 -12.24
C PHE A 46 2.19 12.51 -12.26
N PRO A 47 1.73 13.77 -12.11
CA PRO A 47 0.31 14.10 -11.99
C PRO A 47 -0.50 13.72 -13.23
N ASP A 48 0.12 13.71 -14.41
CA ASP A 48 -0.54 13.29 -15.66
C ASP A 48 -0.96 11.82 -15.61
N VAL A 49 -0.23 11.00 -14.85
CA VAL A 49 -0.52 9.57 -14.68
C VAL A 49 -1.49 9.32 -13.54
N ALA A 50 -1.60 10.24 -12.57
CA ALA A 50 -2.63 10.20 -11.53
C ALA A 50 -4.05 10.30 -12.11
N SER A 51 -4.20 10.91 -13.29
CA SER A 51 -5.47 10.97 -14.03
C SER A 51 -5.99 9.59 -14.47
N LEU A 52 -5.12 8.59 -14.57
CA LEU A 52 -5.47 7.20 -14.86
C LEU A 52 -5.90 6.42 -13.60
N GLY A 53 -5.75 7.02 -12.41
CA GLY A 53 -6.11 6.44 -11.12
C GLY A 53 -5.05 5.50 -10.53
N ALA A 54 -4.95 5.47 -9.18
CA ALA A 54 -3.99 4.63 -8.45
C ALA A 54 -4.12 3.12 -8.77
N ALA A 55 -5.33 2.68 -9.13
CA ALA A 55 -5.60 1.30 -9.56
C ALA A 55 -4.80 0.89 -10.81
N THR A 56 -4.53 1.84 -11.72
CA THR A 56 -3.79 1.58 -12.96
C THR A 56 -2.32 1.28 -12.68
N TYR A 57 -1.69 1.95 -11.70
CA TYR A 57 -0.32 1.63 -11.33
C TYR A 57 -0.18 0.36 -10.52
N ILE A 58 -1.13 0.05 -9.64
CA ILE A 58 -1.16 -1.24 -8.94
C ILE A 58 -1.33 -2.38 -9.95
N ALA A 59 -2.12 -2.18 -11.01
CA ALA A 59 -2.27 -3.18 -12.06
C ALA A 59 -1.00 -3.35 -12.93
N ILE A 60 -0.25 -2.26 -13.18
CA ILE A 60 0.98 -2.28 -14.00
C ILE A 60 2.20 -2.74 -13.20
N LEU A 61 2.29 -2.38 -11.91
CA LEU A 61 3.37 -2.73 -10.98
C LEU A 61 2.80 -3.41 -9.72
N PRO A 62 2.26 -4.64 -9.87
CA PRO A 62 1.49 -5.29 -8.81
C PRO A 62 2.37 -5.77 -7.66
N ASP A 63 3.59 -6.21 -7.96
CA ASP A 63 4.49 -6.76 -6.96
C ASP A 63 5.48 -5.71 -6.42
N LYS A 64 6.00 -6.00 -5.23
CA LYS A 64 6.93 -5.14 -4.51
C LYS A 64 8.23 -4.93 -5.29
N SER A 65 8.79 -5.98 -5.89
CA SER A 65 10.07 -5.93 -6.59
C SER A 65 10.02 -5.04 -7.82
N SER A 66 8.93 -5.08 -8.59
CA SER A 66 8.70 -4.19 -9.73
C SER A 66 8.59 -2.73 -9.31
N ARG A 67 7.95 -2.43 -8.18
CA ARG A 67 7.91 -1.07 -7.62
C ARG A 67 9.28 -0.59 -7.14
N GLU A 68 10.05 -1.43 -6.45
CA GLU A 68 11.43 -1.12 -6.05
C GLU A 68 12.31 -0.83 -7.27
N HIS A 69 12.20 -1.65 -8.32
CA HIS A 69 12.92 -1.44 -9.56
C HIS A 69 12.55 -0.09 -10.21
N TYR A 70 11.25 0.24 -10.27
CA TYR A 70 10.78 1.51 -10.78
C TYR A 70 11.35 2.70 -9.99
N ILE A 71 11.32 2.63 -8.64
CA ILE A 71 11.91 3.67 -7.78
C ILE A 71 13.40 3.84 -8.09
N ASN A 72 14.12 2.74 -8.27
CA ASN A 72 15.55 2.79 -8.57
C ASN A 72 15.83 3.47 -9.92
N LEU A 73 15.06 3.14 -10.97
CA LEU A 73 15.17 3.78 -12.28
C LEU A 73 14.92 5.30 -12.22
N HIS A 74 13.97 5.72 -11.39
CA HIS A 74 13.51 7.11 -11.29
C HIS A 74 14.09 7.88 -10.09
N ILE A 75 15.10 7.33 -9.38
CA ILE A 75 15.58 7.88 -8.11
C ILE A 75 16.07 9.34 -8.23
N LYS A 76 16.66 9.70 -9.36
CA LYS A 76 17.13 11.08 -9.61
C LYS A 76 15.97 12.08 -9.67
N GLU A 77 14.85 11.69 -10.26
CA GLU A 77 13.65 12.53 -10.37
C GLU A 77 12.97 12.66 -9.01
N ILE A 78 12.88 11.56 -8.26
CA ILE A 78 12.38 11.52 -6.89
C ILE A 78 13.19 12.47 -6.00
N VAL A 79 14.52 12.35 -6.01
CA VAL A 79 15.41 13.23 -5.23
C VAL A 79 15.23 14.68 -5.65
N LYS A 80 15.20 14.98 -6.95
CA LYS A 80 14.99 16.35 -7.47
C LYS A 80 13.65 16.93 -7.03
N TYR A 81 12.59 16.13 -7.02
CA TYR A 81 11.26 16.56 -6.58
C TYR A 81 11.27 17.02 -5.11
N PHE A 82 11.92 16.25 -4.22
CA PHE A 82 11.97 16.55 -2.80
C PHE A 82 12.97 17.63 -2.39
N GLN A 83 13.74 18.21 -3.32
CA GLN A 83 14.58 19.39 -3.02
C GLN A 83 13.77 20.62 -2.64
N LYS A 84 12.47 20.67 -2.98
CA LYS A 84 11.57 21.77 -2.63
C LYS A 84 10.72 21.42 -1.41
N LYS A 85 10.72 22.30 -0.40
CA LYS A 85 9.94 22.10 0.83
C LYS A 85 8.43 21.98 0.57
N GLU A 86 7.88 22.68 -0.41
CA GLU A 86 6.45 22.54 -0.76
C GLU A 86 6.08 21.13 -1.21
N ASN A 87 6.99 20.42 -1.88
CA ASN A 87 6.76 19.10 -2.43
C ASN A 87 6.76 18.01 -1.35
N VAL A 88 7.60 18.17 -0.32
CA VAL A 88 7.55 17.33 0.89
C VAL A 88 6.19 17.44 1.58
N LYS A 89 5.65 18.67 1.69
CA LYS A 89 4.33 18.89 2.30
C LYS A 89 3.21 18.27 1.48
N LYS A 90 3.22 18.45 0.16
CA LYS A 90 2.23 17.85 -0.76
C LYS A 90 2.23 16.33 -0.65
N PHE A 91 3.41 15.71 -0.65
CA PHE A 91 3.54 14.27 -0.49
C PHE A 91 2.96 13.77 0.83
N ALA A 92 3.28 14.43 1.96
CA ALA A 92 2.74 14.06 3.26
C ALA A 92 1.20 14.12 3.30
N GLN A 93 0.60 15.12 2.66
CA GLN A 93 -0.86 15.25 2.55
C GLN A 93 -1.49 14.12 1.74
N GLU A 94 -0.86 13.70 0.64
CA GLU A 94 -1.37 12.57 -0.16
C GLU A 94 -1.23 11.23 0.58
N VAL A 95 -0.15 11.03 1.37
CA VAL A 95 -0.01 9.86 2.25
C VAL A 95 -1.10 9.84 3.32
N GLU A 96 -1.36 10.99 3.97
CA GLU A 96 -2.42 11.12 4.97
C GLU A 96 -3.80 10.82 4.36
N LYS A 97 -4.09 11.36 3.18
CA LYS A 97 -5.33 11.09 2.44
C LYS A 97 -5.49 9.60 2.14
N PHE A 98 -4.46 8.95 1.62
CA PHE A 98 -4.48 7.50 1.35
C PHE A 98 -4.79 6.71 2.62
N TYR A 99 -4.15 7.03 3.74
CA TYR A 99 -4.37 6.35 5.01
C TYR A 99 -5.80 6.54 5.53
N LEU A 100 -6.33 7.76 5.47
CA LEU A 100 -7.70 8.07 5.88
C LEU A 100 -8.74 7.34 5.00
N GLU A 101 -8.50 7.23 3.70
CA GLU A 101 -9.36 6.46 2.79
C GLU A 101 -9.37 4.96 3.14
N HIS A 102 -8.20 4.38 3.40
CA HIS A 102 -8.08 2.96 3.77
C HIS A 102 -8.68 2.66 5.14
N LYS A 103 -8.46 3.54 6.13
CA LYS A 103 -9.08 3.40 7.44
C LYS A 103 -10.61 3.40 7.35
N LYS A 104 -11.19 4.32 6.57
CA LYS A 104 -12.65 4.37 6.35
C LYS A 104 -13.19 3.14 5.63
N ALA A 105 -12.39 2.50 4.78
CA ALA A 105 -12.78 1.25 4.12
C ALA A 105 -12.79 0.08 5.11
N LEU A 106 -11.80 0.03 6.02
CA LEU A 106 -11.74 -0.96 7.10
C LEU A 106 -12.90 -0.81 8.09
N ASP A 107 -13.23 0.42 8.49
CA ASP A 107 -14.35 0.67 9.41
C ASP A 107 -15.73 0.29 8.83
N LYS A 108 -15.83 0.07 7.51
CA LYS A 108 -17.07 -0.31 6.81
C LYS A 108 -17.16 -1.81 6.46
N ALA A 109 -16.06 -2.55 6.59
CA ALA A 109 -15.96 -3.97 6.25
C ALA A 109 -16.28 -4.84 7.48
#